data_AF-A5FTN8-F1
#
_entry.id   AF-A5FTN8-F1
#
_cell.length_a   1.000
_cell.length_b   1.000
_cell.length_c   1.000
_cell.angle_alpha   90.00
_cell.angle_beta   90.00
_cell.angle_gamma   90.00
#
_symmetry.space_group_name_H-M   'P 1'
#
loop_
_entity.id
_entity.type
_entity.pdbx_description
1 polymer ?
#
loop_
_entity_poly.entity_id
_entity_poly.type
_entity_poly.pdbx_seq_one_letter_code
_entity_poly.pdbx_strand_id
1 'polypeptide(L)'
;MLLCDQVVAMRNRILAVPGALQAATSSIQRIVSVADTLPSAPRFILANDVTEALITSSIDYPEALTGCIDAIRIPWRCAWFEWDDDFARDTWRRAHVRQRVQDDNFMPKRVGFIVETDEGGRRGEISVLWPVPESDGKGGLTSNYDGMVMSNLPTVHFDLDRQDLDARVMVGAASLERATGIPIPEIGFNNELEPGRARYLDRIRATMMMDWSNSGVAKLITHLGHYNPVEFVSNAVADIWSEYCMLVPAAAMMNARQAVRTAPVDRTRLNKARLKSGRSPLLDHQVVSMNVSPEERAERRRVAAGGAARPRATHWVRGHLVHRGGTIFWRRPHIRMGVGDVPVGRTVRVHGQPEIRPEVDDMPAPGQ
;
A
#
# COMPACT_ATOMS: atom_id res chain seq x y z
N MET A 1 -0.58 7.26 -17.38
CA MET A 1 -1.66 7.76 -16.52
C MET A 1 -1.56 7.01 -15.20
N LEU A 2 -1.58 7.70 -14.06
CA LEU A 2 -1.48 7.05 -12.76
C LEU A 2 -2.82 6.43 -12.37
N LEU A 3 -2.83 5.59 -11.34
CA LEU A 3 -4.07 4.99 -10.84
C LEU A 3 -5.01 6.06 -10.27
N CYS A 4 -4.50 7.03 -9.50
CA CYS A 4 -5.34 8.14 -8.98
C CYS A 4 -6.06 8.91 -10.10
N ASP A 5 -5.41 9.12 -11.24
CA ASP A 5 -6.01 9.78 -12.40
C ASP A 5 -7.16 8.93 -12.99
N GLN A 6 -6.99 7.60 -12.99
CA GLN A 6 -8.00 6.66 -13.47
C GLN A 6 -9.21 6.60 -12.54
N VAL A 7 -9.00 6.68 -11.23
CA VAL A 7 -10.09 6.71 -10.23
C VAL A 7 -10.98 7.95 -10.44
N VAL A 8 -10.38 9.13 -10.67
CA VAL A 8 -11.13 10.35 -11.02
C VAL A 8 -11.85 10.22 -12.36
N ALA A 9 -11.20 9.64 -13.37
CA ALA A 9 -11.86 9.39 -14.65
C ALA A 9 -13.07 8.46 -14.51
N MET A 10 -12.96 7.42 -13.67
CA MET A 10 -14.04 6.47 -13.39
C MET A 10 -15.23 7.15 -12.73
N ARG A 11 -15.01 8.01 -11.74
CA ARG A 11 -16.07 8.83 -11.13
C ARG A 11 -16.84 9.62 -12.17
N ASN A 12 -16.15 10.30 -13.09
CA ASN A 12 -16.83 11.09 -14.11
C ASN A 12 -17.68 10.23 -15.05
N ARG A 13 -17.24 9.00 -15.37
CA ARG A 13 -18.04 8.04 -16.14
C ARG A 13 -19.28 7.58 -15.38
N ILE A 14 -19.15 7.27 -14.08
CA ILE A 14 -20.28 6.89 -13.22
C ILE A 14 -21.32 8.01 -13.16
N LEU A 15 -20.87 9.25 -12.92
CA LEU A 15 -21.77 10.40 -12.79
C LEU A 15 -22.41 10.83 -14.12
N ALA A 16 -21.84 10.46 -15.26
CA ALA A 16 -22.42 10.72 -16.57
C ALA A 16 -23.65 9.85 -16.86
N VAL A 17 -23.88 8.78 -16.10
CA VAL A 17 -25.06 7.91 -16.24
C VAL A 17 -26.14 8.36 -15.24
N PRO A 18 -27.28 8.90 -15.69
CA PRO A 18 -28.33 9.38 -14.80
C PRO A 18 -28.83 8.26 -13.87
N GLY A 19 -28.92 8.54 -12.57
CA GLY A 19 -29.40 7.57 -11.57
C GLY A 19 -28.37 6.50 -11.16
N ALA A 20 -27.20 6.43 -11.82
CA ALA A 20 -26.23 5.37 -11.57
C ALA A 20 -25.68 5.39 -10.15
N LEU A 21 -25.48 6.56 -9.54
CA LEU A 21 -24.98 6.66 -8.17
C LEU A 21 -26.05 6.25 -7.13
N GLN A 22 -27.32 6.54 -7.39
CA GLN A 22 -28.42 6.14 -6.52
C GLN A 22 -28.66 4.64 -6.56
N ALA A 23 -28.49 4.03 -7.74
CA ALA A 23 -28.58 2.58 -7.92
C ALA A 23 -27.24 1.84 -7.68
N ALA A 24 -26.16 2.59 -7.41
CA ALA A 24 -24.82 2.04 -7.27
C ALA A 24 -24.71 1.17 -6.02
N THR A 25 -23.86 0.15 -6.11
CA THR A 25 -23.38 -0.52 -4.92
C THR A 25 -22.53 0.44 -4.09
N SER A 26 -22.44 0.18 -2.80
CA SER A 26 -21.56 0.86 -1.86
C SER A 26 -20.08 0.83 -2.27
N SER A 27 -19.60 -0.21 -2.97
CA SER A 27 -18.27 -0.19 -3.62
C SER A 27 -18.13 0.96 -4.62
N ILE A 28 -19.12 1.14 -5.49
CA ILE A 28 -19.11 2.21 -6.50
C ILE A 28 -19.23 3.57 -5.81
N GLN A 29 -20.09 3.70 -4.80
CA GLN A 29 -20.19 4.91 -3.98
C GLN A 29 -18.86 5.23 -3.29
N ARG A 30 -18.16 4.21 -2.77
CA ARG A 30 -16.83 4.37 -2.18
C ARG A 30 -15.81 4.83 -3.21
N ILE A 31 -15.79 4.27 -4.42
CA ILE A 31 -14.90 4.73 -5.50
C ILE A 31 -15.16 6.21 -5.83
N VAL A 32 -16.43 6.62 -5.91
CA VAL A 32 -16.80 8.03 -6.11
C VAL A 32 -16.29 8.91 -4.96
N SER A 33 -16.51 8.49 -3.71
CA SER A 33 -16.02 9.19 -2.53
C SER A 33 -14.49 9.33 -2.52
N VAL A 34 -13.75 8.27 -2.83
CA VAL A 34 -12.28 8.32 -2.96
C VAL A 34 -11.89 9.31 -4.06
N ALA A 35 -12.55 9.26 -5.21
CA ALA A 35 -12.29 10.17 -6.32
C ALA A 35 -12.58 11.64 -5.99
N ASP A 36 -13.58 11.92 -5.15
CA ASP A 36 -13.90 13.26 -4.65
C ASP A 36 -12.82 13.79 -3.69
N THR A 37 -12.23 12.91 -2.88
CA THR A 37 -11.16 13.26 -1.92
C THR A 37 -9.79 13.40 -2.61
N LEU A 38 -9.57 12.67 -3.70
CA LEU A 38 -8.27 12.61 -4.36
C LEU A 38 -7.68 13.98 -4.73
N PRO A 39 -8.41 14.99 -5.25
CA PRO A 39 -7.87 16.30 -5.60
C PRO A 39 -7.22 17.06 -4.43
N SER A 40 -7.74 16.94 -3.21
CA SER A 40 -7.20 17.62 -2.01
C SER A 40 -6.19 16.76 -1.24
N ALA A 41 -6.26 15.43 -1.35
CA ALA A 41 -5.33 14.55 -0.66
C ALA A 41 -3.90 14.64 -1.22
N PRO A 42 -2.85 14.69 -0.38
CA PRO A 42 -1.48 14.44 -0.80
C PRO A 42 -1.36 13.07 -1.49
N ARG A 43 -0.71 13.04 -2.66
CA ARG A 43 -0.57 11.85 -3.50
C ARG A 43 0.89 11.46 -3.62
N PHE A 44 1.23 10.27 -3.12
CA PHE A 44 2.58 9.73 -3.06
C PHE A 44 2.72 8.52 -3.98
N ILE A 45 3.58 8.65 -4.99
CA ILE A 45 3.94 7.55 -5.89
C ILE A 45 5.24 6.97 -5.39
N LEU A 46 5.16 5.74 -4.88
CA LEU A 46 6.28 5.01 -4.31
C LEU A 46 7.16 4.50 -5.45
N ALA A 47 8.42 4.94 -5.47
CA ALA A 47 9.42 4.37 -6.35
C ALA A 47 9.80 2.94 -5.90
N ASN A 48 10.30 2.14 -6.84
CA ASN A 48 10.61 0.73 -6.60
C ASN A 48 11.60 0.51 -5.45
N ASP A 49 12.54 1.44 -5.23
CA ASP A 49 13.49 1.34 -4.12
C ASP A 49 12.82 1.52 -2.74
N VAL A 50 11.76 2.34 -2.66
CA VAL A 50 10.93 2.47 -1.47
C VAL A 50 10.07 1.23 -1.31
N THR A 51 9.35 0.82 -2.37
CA THR A 51 8.52 -0.40 -2.34
C THR A 51 9.31 -1.63 -1.87
N GLU A 52 10.52 -1.83 -2.39
CA GLU A 52 11.41 -2.92 -1.93
C GLU A 52 11.76 -2.79 -0.45
N ALA A 53 12.06 -1.58 0.02
CA ALA A 53 12.42 -1.33 1.41
C ALA A 53 11.22 -1.49 2.36
N LEU A 54 10.00 -1.16 1.93
CA LEU A 54 8.77 -1.42 2.68
C LEU A 54 8.58 -2.92 2.86
N ILE A 55 8.55 -3.67 1.76
CA ILE A 55 8.36 -5.13 1.76
C ILE A 55 9.44 -5.81 2.61
N THR A 56 10.71 -5.43 2.42
CA THR A 56 11.84 -5.96 3.20
C THR A 56 11.68 -5.65 4.70
N SER A 57 11.24 -4.45 5.06
CA SER A 57 11.06 -4.07 6.47
C SER A 57 9.98 -4.90 7.15
N SER A 58 8.91 -5.24 6.43
CA SER A 58 7.80 -6.02 6.98
C SER A 58 8.16 -7.50 7.19
N ILE A 59 9.00 -8.04 6.31
CA ILE A 59 9.32 -9.48 6.31
C ILE A 59 10.60 -9.77 7.11
N ASP A 60 11.68 -9.03 6.84
CA ASP A 60 13.01 -9.35 7.37
C ASP A 60 13.28 -8.70 8.73
N TYR A 61 12.57 -7.61 9.06
CA TYR A 61 12.80 -6.82 10.28
C TYR A 61 11.53 -6.50 11.08
N PRO A 62 10.63 -7.48 11.32
CA PRO A 62 9.37 -7.23 12.03
C PRO A 62 9.61 -6.73 13.47
N GLU A 63 10.64 -7.21 14.17
CA GLU A 63 11.02 -6.71 15.51
C GLU A 63 11.35 -5.21 15.49
N ALA A 64 12.09 -4.79 14.47
CA ALA A 64 12.57 -3.43 14.37
C ALA A 64 11.42 -2.46 14.08
N LEU A 65 10.49 -2.87 13.23
CA LEU A 65 9.24 -2.14 12.98
C LEU A 65 8.36 -2.11 14.23
N THR A 66 8.21 -3.25 14.92
CA THR A 66 7.45 -3.35 16.18
C THR A 66 7.98 -2.36 17.22
N GLY A 67 9.30 -2.30 17.39
CA GLY A 67 9.93 -1.35 18.31
C GLY A 67 9.70 0.13 17.97
N CYS A 68 9.17 0.42 16.78
CA CYS A 68 8.80 1.75 16.33
C CYS A 68 7.28 2.03 16.44
N ILE A 69 6.42 1.03 16.67
CA ILE A 69 4.96 1.14 16.50
C ILE A 69 4.32 2.28 17.30
N ASP A 70 4.79 2.48 18.54
CA ASP A 70 4.29 3.51 19.44
C ASP A 70 4.64 4.94 18.97
N ALA A 71 5.68 5.06 18.13
CA ALA A 71 6.12 6.32 17.54
C ALA A 71 5.57 6.53 16.12
N ILE A 72 4.98 5.52 15.48
CA ILE A 72 4.40 5.66 14.14
C ILE A 72 3.14 6.50 14.19
N ARG A 73 3.06 7.49 13.29
CA ARG A 73 1.88 8.33 13.05
C ARG A 73 1.70 8.49 11.55
N ILE A 74 0.49 8.37 11.03
CA ILE A 74 0.23 8.81 9.66
C ILE A 74 0.03 10.34 9.73
N PRO A 75 0.92 11.15 9.15
CA PRO A 75 0.90 12.59 9.39
C PRO A 75 -0.18 13.33 8.58
N TRP A 76 -1.07 12.60 7.91
CA TRP A 76 -2.14 13.15 7.08
C TRP A 76 -3.47 12.52 7.48
N ARG A 77 -4.49 13.36 7.65
CA ARG A 77 -5.88 12.90 7.80
C ARG A 77 -6.35 12.11 6.59
N CYS A 78 -5.88 12.48 5.40
CA CYS A 78 -6.12 11.71 4.20
C CYS A 78 -4.89 11.77 3.28
N ALA A 79 -4.46 10.63 2.74
CA ALA A 79 -3.38 10.58 1.76
C ALA A 79 -3.54 9.39 0.80
N TRP A 80 -3.04 9.54 -0.41
CA TRP A 80 -3.00 8.49 -1.44
C TRP A 80 -1.58 7.96 -1.59
N PHE A 81 -1.46 6.63 -1.66
CA PHE A 81 -0.22 5.93 -1.94
C PHE A 81 -0.43 5.00 -3.13
N GLU A 82 0.52 4.97 -4.06
CA GLU A 82 0.44 4.12 -5.25
C GLU A 82 1.83 3.60 -5.63
N TRP A 83 1.89 2.37 -6.12
CA TRP A 83 3.13 1.71 -6.54
C TRP A 83 2.97 0.92 -7.83
N ASP A 84 4.11 0.48 -8.36
CA ASP A 84 4.21 -0.50 -9.44
C ASP A 84 4.03 -1.92 -8.87
N ASP A 85 2.91 -2.55 -9.20
CA ASP A 85 2.55 -3.83 -8.61
C ASP A 85 3.28 -5.00 -9.27
N ASP A 86 3.73 -4.86 -10.53
CA ASP A 86 4.58 -5.86 -11.17
C ASP A 86 5.88 -6.02 -10.36
N PHE A 87 6.47 -4.89 -9.96
CA PHE A 87 7.67 -4.87 -9.13
C PHE A 87 7.40 -5.36 -7.70
N ALA A 88 6.29 -4.94 -7.08
CA ALA A 88 5.93 -5.40 -5.73
C ALA A 88 5.76 -6.92 -5.70
N ARG A 89 5.00 -7.50 -6.64
CA ARG A 89 4.79 -8.95 -6.74
C ARG A 89 6.08 -9.72 -6.99
N ASP A 90 6.98 -9.22 -7.83
CA ASP A 90 8.32 -9.81 -7.96
C ASP A 90 9.09 -9.80 -6.63
N THR A 91 9.04 -8.68 -5.91
CA THR A 91 9.72 -8.56 -4.62
C THR A 91 9.14 -9.50 -3.55
N TRP A 92 7.82 -9.62 -3.45
CA TRP A 92 7.15 -10.59 -2.57
C TRP A 92 7.52 -12.04 -2.91
N ARG A 93 7.68 -12.36 -4.20
CA ARG A 93 8.13 -13.68 -4.66
C ARG A 93 9.59 -13.94 -4.27
N ARG A 94 10.49 -12.97 -4.48
CA ARG A 94 11.90 -13.06 -4.06
C ARG A 94 12.06 -13.22 -2.55
N ALA A 95 11.12 -12.70 -1.76
CA ALA A 95 11.10 -12.88 -0.31
C ALA A 95 10.50 -14.22 0.15
N HIS A 96 10.07 -15.10 -0.78
CA HIS A 96 9.42 -16.37 -0.48
C HIS A 96 8.11 -16.25 0.31
N VAL A 97 7.43 -15.10 0.20
CA VAL A 97 6.23 -14.80 1.00
C VAL A 97 4.93 -15.05 0.21
N ARG A 98 4.93 -14.99 -1.13
CA ARG A 98 3.76 -15.37 -1.94
C ARG A 98 4.05 -16.65 -2.72
N GLN A 99 3.17 -17.65 -2.61
CA GLN A 99 3.13 -18.75 -3.58
C GLN A 99 2.75 -18.21 -4.96
N ARG A 100 3.15 -18.94 -5.99
CA ARG A 100 2.82 -18.62 -7.38
C ARG A 100 1.31 -18.80 -7.55
N VAL A 101 0.56 -17.70 -7.51
CA VAL A 101 -0.81 -17.69 -8.06
C VAL A 101 -0.70 -18.16 -9.51
N GLN A 102 -1.66 -18.95 -9.99
CA GLN A 102 -1.69 -19.34 -11.41
C GLN A 102 -1.52 -18.09 -12.29
N ASP A 103 -0.61 -18.19 -13.28
CA ASP A 103 -0.22 -17.08 -14.17
C ASP A 103 -1.41 -16.55 -15.02
N ASP A 104 -2.59 -17.20 -14.90
CA ASP A 104 -3.81 -16.93 -15.68
C ASP A 104 -4.72 -15.85 -15.05
N ASN A 105 -4.49 -15.45 -13.80
CA ASN A 105 -5.29 -14.41 -13.14
C ASN A 105 -4.90 -13.00 -13.62
N PHE A 106 -5.89 -12.10 -13.76
CA PHE A 106 -5.62 -10.70 -14.09
C PHE A 106 -4.80 -10.04 -12.98
N MET A 107 -3.66 -9.48 -13.35
CA MET A 107 -2.76 -8.78 -12.45
C MET A 107 -2.71 -7.29 -12.80
N PRO A 108 -3.11 -6.38 -11.90
CA PRO A 108 -3.01 -4.95 -12.17
C PRO A 108 -1.53 -4.54 -12.26
N LYS A 109 -1.23 -3.59 -13.14
CA LYS A 109 0.13 -2.99 -13.20
C LYS A 109 0.40 -2.04 -12.04
N ARG A 110 -0.66 -1.46 -11.50
CA ARG A 110 -0.60 -0.46 -10.43
C ARG A 110 -1.70 -0.73 -9.42
N VAL A 111 -1.31 -0.66 -8.17
CA VAL A 111 -2.21 -0.74 -7.02
C VAL A 111 -1.94 0.50 -6.19
N GLY A 112 -2.97 0.97 -5.52
CA GLY A 112 -2.86 2.08 -4.59
C GLY A 112 -3.86 1.96 -3.47
N PHE A 113 -3.62 2.71 -2.42
CA PHE A 113 -4.59 2.87 -1.36
C PHE A 113 -4.75 4.34 -0.98
N ILE A 114 -5.99 4.70 -0.64
CA ILE A 114 -6.24 5.90 0.15
C ILE A 114 -6.25 5.50 1.61
N VAL A 115 -5.57 6.29 2.43
CA VAL A 115 -5.62 6.17 3.88
C VAL A 115 -6.36 7.37 4.45
N GLU A 116 -7.30 7.12 5.34
CA GLU A 116 -8.07 8.12 6.09
C GLU A 116 -7.83 7.89 7.57
N THR A 117 -7.48 8.91 8.33
CA THR A 117 -7.02 8.77 9.71
C THR A 117 -7.71 9.73 10.67
N ASP A 118 -7.72 9.33 11.94
CA ASP A 118 -8.10 10.21 13.03
C ASP A 118 -7.10 11.37 13.21
N GLU A 119 -7.40 12.30 14.12
CA GLU A 119 -6.50 13.43 14.40
C GLU A 119 -5.12 12.99 14.91
N GLY A 120 -5.07 11.83 15.57
CA GLY A 120 -3.83 11.24 16.06
C GLY A 120 -3.00 10.54 14.99
N GLY A 121 -3.55 10.28 13.80
CA GLY A 121 -2.87 9.49 12.77
C GLY A 121 -2.53 8.06 13.21
N ARG A 122 -3.22 7.53 14.24
CA ARG A 122 -2.97 6.18 14.80
C ARG A 122 -4.11 5.22 14.56
N ARG A 123 -5.28 5.75 14.20
CA ARG A 123 -6.45 4.97 13.84
C ARG A 123 -6.99 5.45 12.52
N GLY A 124 -7.66 4.57 11.79
CA GLY A 124 -8.23 4.95 10.52
C GLY A 124 -8.63 3.79 9.65
N GLU A 125 -8.73 4.10 8.37
CA GLU A 125 -9.23 3.22 7.33
C GLU A 125 -8.33 3.29 6.11
N ILE A 126 -8.23 2.18 5.40
CA ILE A 126 -7.54 2.06 4.13
C ILE A 126 -8.53 1.51 3.13
N SER A 127 -8.66 2.15 1.98
CA SER A 127 -9.33 1.54 0.83
C SER A 127 -8.29 1.26 -0.24
N VAL A 128 -8.18 0.00 -0.62
CA VAL A 128 -7.26 -0.49 -1.65
C VAL A 128 -8.00 -0.51 -2.99
N LEU A 129 -7.43 0.14 -4.00
CA LEU A 129 -7.99 0.23 -5.33
C LEU A 129 -6.99 -0.29 -6.36
N TRP A 130 -7.52 -0.86 -7.42
CA TRP A 130 -6.79 -1.15 -8.65
C TRP A 130 -7.76 -1.26 -9.82
N PRO A 131 -7.25 -1.14 -11.06
CA PRO A 131 -8.10 -1.24 -12.22
C PRO A 131 -8.31 -2.70 -12.62
N VAL A 132 -9.54 -3.10 -12.92
CA VAL A 132 -9.92 -4.41 -13.46
C VAL A 132 -10.37 -4.24 -14.91
N PRO A 133 -10.02 -5.13 -15.83
CA PRO A 133 -10.53 -5.12 -17.20
C PRO A 133 -12.06 -5.06 -17.25
N GLU A 134 -12.65 -4.33 -18.19
CA GLU A 134 -14.06 -4.56 -18.52
C GLU A 134 -14.22 -5.99 -19.00
N SER A 135 -15.28 -6.66 -18.55
CA SER A 135 -15.72 -7.87 -19.24
C SER A 135 -16.15 -7.49 -20.65
N ASP A 136 -15.70 -8.25 -21.66
CA ASP A 136 -16.15 -8.09 -23.04
C ASP A 136 -17.59 -8.59 -23.28
N GLY A 137 -18.32 -8.96 -22.23
CA GLY A 137 -19.65 -9.56 -22.33
C GLY A 137 -19.66 -11.00 -22.88
N LYS A 138 -18.50 -11.56 -23.23
CA LYS A 138 -18.33 -12.95 -23.70
C LYS A 138 -17.62 -13.84 -22.66
N GLY A 139 -17.47 -13.34 -21.44
CA GLY A 139 -16.71 -14.01 -20.38
C GLY A 139 -15.20 -13.81 -20.47
N GLY A 140 -14.72 -12.97 -21.40
CA GLY A 140 -13.32 -12.54 -21.50
C GLY A 140 -13.08 -11.21 -20.77
N LEU A 141 -11.87 -11.02 -20.24
CA LEU A 141 -11.41 -9.75 -19.69
C LEU A 141 -10.73 -8.94 -20.82
N THR A 142 -11.21 -7.74 -21.12
CA THR A 142 -10.64 -6.89 -22.18
C THR A 142 -9.29 -6.29 -21.76
N SER A 143 -8.20 -6.62 -22.45
CA SER A 143 -6.85 -6.09 -22.14
C SER A 143 -6.64 -4.61 -22.49
N ASN A 144 -7.65 -3.91 -23.00
CA ASN A 144 -7.57 -2.50 -23.38
C ASN A 144 -7.88 -1.59 -22.18
N TYR A 145 -6.89 -0.79 -21.77
CA TYR A 145 -6.96 0.14 -20.64
C TYR A 145 -8.08 1.19 -20.69
N ASP A 146 -8.75 1.37 -21.83
CA ASP A 146 -9.86 2.31 -21.97
C ASP A 146 -11.19 1.81 -21.35
N GLY A 147 -11.32 0.49 -21.11
CA GLY A 147 -12.51 -0.16 -20.52
C GLY A 147 -12.38 -0.58 -19.05
N MET A 148 -11.40 -0.10 -18.28
CA MET A 148 -11.23 -0.64 -16.93
C MET A 148 -12.31 -0.18 -15.94
N VAL A 149 -12.85 -1.13 -15.17
CA VAL A 149 -13.69 -0.88 -13.98
C VAL A 149 -12.78 -0.86 -12.77
N MET A 150 -12.91 0.14 -11.90
CA MET A 150 -12.22 0.13 -10.62
C MET A 150 -12.85 -0.92 -9.72
N SER A 151 -12.04 -1.83 -9.21
CA SER A 151 -12.43 -2.63 -8.06
C SER A 151 -11.97 -1.93 -6.80
N ASN A 152 -12.84 -1.90 -5.80
CA ASN A 152 -12.46 -1.58 -4.44
C ASN A 152 -12.51 -2.89 -3.65
N LEU A 153 -11.41 -3.23 -2.98
CA LEU A 153 -11.45 -4.26 -1.95
C LEU A 153 -12.12 -3.73 -0.69
N PRO A 154 -12.50 -4.61 0.25
CA PRO A 154 -13.00 -4.19 1.55
C PRO A 154 -12.07 -3.15 2.18
N THR A 155 -12.70 -2.15 2.79
CA THR A 155 -12.03 -1.19 3.64
C THR A 155 -11.34 -1.94 4.78
N VAL A 156 -10.06 -1.63 5.01
CA VAL A 156 -9.28 -2.16 6.13
C VAL A 156 -9.22 -1.09 7.21
N HIS A 157 -9.83 -1.36 8.35
CA HIS A 157 -9.62 -0.54 9.53
C HIS A 157 -8.25 -0.83 10.14
N PHE A 158 -7.60 0.17 10.73
CA PHE A 158 -6.38 -0.04 11.50
C PHE A 158 -6.45 0.76 12.80
N ASP A 159 -5.85 0.21 13.86
CA ASP A 159 -5.69 0.87 15.15
C ASP A 159 -4.34 0.46 15.73
N LEU A 160 -3.38 1.38 15.73
CA LEU A 160 -2.02 1.13 16.22
C LEU A 160 -1.91 1.16 17.76
N ASP A 161 -2.97 1.56 18.46
CA ASP A 161 -3.04 1.62 19.92
C ASP A 161 -3.73 0.41 20.54
N ARG A 162 -4.47 -0.34 19.74
CA ARG A 162 -5.29 -1.44 20.23
C ARG A 162 -4.42 -2.54 20.82
N GLN A 163 -4.70 -2.98 22.05
CA GLN A 163 -3.90 -4.02 22.73
C GLN A 163 -4.73 -5.25 23.12
N ASP A 164 -6.04 -5.15 23.01
CA ASP A 164 -7.05 -6.10 23.52
C ASP A 164 -7.43 -7.19 22.53
N LEU A 165 -7.01 -7.10 21.28
CA LEU A 165 -7.35 -8.11 20.28
C LEU A 165 -6.30 -9.20 20.17
N ASP A 166 -6.78 -10.43 20.27
CA ASP A 166 -6.06 -11.60 19.76
C ASP A 166 -5.74 -11.31 18.29
N ALA A 167 -4.49 -11.53 17.89
CA ALA A 167 -3.90 -11.01 16.67
C ALA A 167 -4.33 -11.75 15.39
N ARG A 168 -5.62 -12.03 15.34
CA ARG A 168 -6.30 -12.58 14.20
C ARG A 168 -6.69 -11.41 13.33
N VAL A 169 -6.25 -11.46 12.08
CA VAL A 169 -6.98 -10.78 11.02
C VAL A 169 -8.39 -11.36 11.05
N MET A 170 -9.33 -10.59 11.58
CA MET A 170 -10.75 -10.89 11.47
C MET A 170 -11.18 -10.48 10.07
N VAL A 171 -10.86 -11.32 9.10
CA VAL A 171 -11.55 -11.29 7.82
C VAL A 171 -13.02 -11.37 8.19
N GLY A 172 -13.83 -10.40 7.78
CA GLY A 172 -15.25 -10.37 8.10
C GLY A 172 -15.99 -11.46 7.34
N ALA A 173 -15.64 -12.73 7.54
CA ALA A 173 -16.29 -13.91 6.99
C ALA A 173 -17.78 -13.84 7.26
N ALA A 174 -18.18 -13.36 8.44
CA ALA A 174 -19.57 -13.10 8.80
C ALA A 174 -20.27 -12.08 7.86
N SER A 175 -19.58 -11.03 7.38
CA SER A 175 -20.20 -10.07 6.43
C SER A 175 -20.42 -10.69 5.05
N LEU A 176 -19.50 -11.54 4.60
CA LEU A 176 -19.60 -12.22 3.32
C LEU A 176 -20.55 -13.42 3.37
N GLU A 177 -20.55 -14.17 4.45
CA GLU A 177 -21.53 -15.23 4.74
C GLU A 177 -22.95 -14.64 4.76
N ARG A 178 -23.16 -13.50 5.44
CA ARG A 178 -24.46 -12.78 5.37
C ARG A 178 -24.84 -12.38 3.94
N ALA A 179 -23.87 -11.94 3.13
CA ALA A 179 -24.12 -11.48 1.77
C ALA A 179 -24.33 -12.63 0.76
N THR A 180 -23.73 -13.79 0.99
CA THR A 180 -23.73 -14.92 0.04
C THR A 180 -24.62 -16.08 0.48
N GLY A 181 -24.95 -16.17 1.77
CA GLY A 181 -25.60 -17.33 2.38
C GLY A 181 -24.70 -18.57 2.50
N ILE A 182 -23.40 -18.44 2.19
CA ILE A 182 -22.45 -19.55 2.21
C ILE A 182 -21.64 -19.49 3.51
N PRO A 183 -21.54 -20.59 4.29
CA PRO A 183 -20.65 -20.64 5.44
C PRO A 183 -19.20 -20.42 5.01
N ILE A 184 -18.57 -19.37 5.53
CA ILE A 184 -17.17 -19.06 5.25
C ILE A 184 -16.42 -19.19 6.58
N PRO A 185 -15.43 -20.09 6.68
CA PRO A 185 -14.65 -20.19 7.90
C PRO A 185 -13.94 -18.86 8.18
N GLU A 186 -13.70 -18.54 9.45
CA GLU A 186 -12.78 -17.46 9.77
C GLU A 186 -11.42 -17.80 9.16
N ILE A 187 -11.00 -17.02 8.18
CA ILE A 187 -9.70 -17.17 7.53
C ILE A 187 -8.72 -16.32 8.32
N GLY A 188 -8.03 -16.94 9.26
CA GLY A 188 -6.87 -16.37 9.94
C GLY A 188 -5.58 -16.75 9.21
N PHE A 189 -4.50 -16.02 9.50
CA PHE A 189 -3.16 -16.50 9.15
C PHE A 189 -2.84 -17.71 10.02
N ASN A 190 -2.46 -18.82 9.39
CA ASN A 190 -2.02 -19.98 10.14
C ASN A 190 -0.62 -19.71 10.71
N ASN A 191 -0.53 -19.55 12.03
CA ASN A 191 0.71 -19.29 12.77
C ASN A 191 1.78 -20.37 12.54
N GLU A 192 1.40 -21.59 12.20
CA GLU A 192 2.32 -22.71 11.93
C GLU A 192 2.91 -22.67 10.52
N LEU A 193 2.11 -22.26 9.53
CA LEU A 193 2.54 -22.21 8.12
C LEU A 193 3.25 -20.90 7.76
N GLU A 194 2.90 -19.81 8.45
CA GLU A 194 3.41 -18.46 8.14
C GLU A 194 3.89 -17.71 9.40
N PRO A 195 4.82 -18.28 10.19
CA PRO A 195 5.19 -17.74 11.51
C PRO A 195 5.79 -16.33 11.48
N GLY A 196 6.34 -15.89 10.34
CA GLY A 196 6.79 -14.51 10.16
C GLY A 196 5.63 -13.51 10.07
N ARG A 197 4.58 -13.86 9.31
CA ARG A 197 3.39 -13.02 9.12
C ARG A 197 2.54 -12.95 10.38
N ALA A 198 2.34 -14.10 11.02
CA ALA A 198 1.70 -14.18 12.33
C ALA A 198 2.41 -13.31 13.37
N ARG A 199 3.73 -13.45 13.51
CA ARG A 199 4.51 -12.61 14.44
C ARG A 199 4.45 -11.12 14.10
N TYR A 200 4.38 -10.77 12.82
CA TYR A 200 4.20 -9.38 12.40
C TYR A 200 2.83 -8.87 12.85
N LEU A 201 1.74 -9.60 12.56
CA LEU A 201 0.36 -9.30 12.98
C LEU A 201 0.19 -9.17 14.50
N ASP A 202 0.69 -10.16 15.23
CA ASP A 202 0.75 -10.20 16.70
C ASP A 202 1.32 -8.92 17.28
N ARG A 203 2.24 -8.30 16.56
CA ARG A 203 3.05 -7.20 17.08
C ARG A 203 2.63 -5.84 16.58
N ILE A 204 2.16 -5.72 15.35
CA ILE A 204 1.61 -4.45 14.86
C ILE A 204 0.21 -4.18 15.41
N ARG A 205 -0.38 -5.16 16.10
CA ARG A 205 -1.67 -5.06 16.81
C ARG A 205 -2.81 -4.57 15.91
N ALA A 206 -2.66 -4.88 14.63
CA ALA A 206 -3.50 -4.38 13.60
C ALA A 206 -4.72 -5.28 13.44
N THR A 207 -5.89 -4.69 13.68
CA THR A 207 -7.15 -5.37 13.37
C THR A 207 -7.55 -5.07 11.95
N MET A 208 -7.18 -5.95 11.03
CA MET A 208 -7.76 -5.90 9.71
C MET A 208 -9.16 -6.50 9.78
N MET A 209 -10.16 -5.62 9.69
CA MET A 209 -11.55 -6.00 9.49
C MET A 209 -11.89 -5.76 8.03
N MET A 210 -12.35 -6.79 7.34
CA MET A 210 -12.78 -6.69 5.95
C MET A 210 -14.29 -6.71 5.88
N ASP A 211 -14.90 -5.61 5.45
CA ASP A 211 -16.34 -5.55 5.19
C ASP A 211 -16.65 -5.86 3.72
N TRP A 212 -17.22 -7.04 3.50
CA TRP A 212 -17.61 -7.52 2.18
C TRP A 212 -19.03 -7.16 1.79
N SER A 213 -19.87 -6.71 2.74
CA SER A 213 -21.28 -6.40 2.49
C SER A 213 -21.46 -5.37 1.37
N ASN A 214 -20.40 -4.60 1.15
CA ASN A 214 -20.33 -3.52 0.21
C ASN A 214 -19.49 -3.82 -1.04
N SER A 215 -18.87 -4.99 -1.12
CA SER A 215 -17.97 -5.38 -2.21
C SER A 215 -18.72 -5.85 -3.45
N GLY A 216 -18.23 -5.51 -4.65
CA GLY A 216 -18.69 -6.15 -5.90
C GLY A 216 -18.43 -7.67 -5.92
N VAL A 217 -17.57 -8.15 -5.01
CA VAL A 217 -17.16 -9.55 -4.85
C VAL A 217 -18.33 -10.46 -4.46
N ALA A 218 -19.21 -10.05 -3.55
CA ALA A 218 -20.34 -10.90 -3.17
C ALA A 218 -21.26 -11.19 -4.38
N LYS A 219 -21.46 -10.19 -5.25
CA LYS A 219 -22.17 -10.36 -6.53
C LYS A 219 -21.39 -11.24 -7.50
N LEU A 220 -20.07 -11.09 -7.57
CA LEU A 220 -19.19 -11.91 -8.40
C LEU A 220 -19.27 -13.40 -8.03
N ILE A 221 -19.14 -13.70 -6.73
CA ILE A 221 -19.22 -15.05 -6.16
C ILE A 221 -20.59 -15.68 -6.45
N THR A 222 -21.67 -14.92 -6.24
CA THR A 222 -23.05 -15.41 -6.43
C THR A 222 -23.46 -15.55 -7.89
N HIS A 223 -22.99 -14.66 -8.79
CA HIS A 223 -23.40 -14.67 -10.20
C HIS A 223 -22.53 -15.58 -11.10
N LEU A 224 -21.22 -15.69 -10.82
CA LEU A 224 -20.34 -16.42 -11.73
C LEU A 224 -20.34 -17.92 -11.49
N GLY A 225 -20.87 -18.43 -10.38
CA GLY A 225 -21.15 -19.86 -10.12
C GLY A 225 -19.94 -20.83 -10.15
N HIS A 226 -18.77 -20.38 -10.59
CA HIS A 226 -17.58 -21.19 -10.86
C HIS A 226 -16.44 -20.96 -9.86
N TYR A 227 -16.57 -19.97 -8.97
CA TYR A 227 -15.55 -19.70 -7.96
C TYR A 227 -15.89 -20.39 -6.64
N ASN A 228 -14.91 -21.10 -6.07
CA ASN A 228 -14.99 -21.51 -4.68
C ASN A 228 -14.88 -20.25 -3.79
N PRO A 229 -15.94 -19.89 -3.03
CA PRO A 229 -15.95 -18.67 -2.22
C PRO A 229 -14.84 -18.68 -1.17
N VAL A 230 -14.50 -19.84 -0.61
CA VAL A 230 -13.45 -19.96 0.41
C VAL A 230 -12.08 -19.67 -0.21
N GLU A 231 -11.82 -20.21 -1.40
CA GLU A 231 -10.57 -19.96 -2.14
C GLU A 231 -10.45 -18.50 -2.56
N PHE A 232 -11.54 -17.92 -3.06
CA PHE A 232 -11.60 -16.51 -3.42
C PHE A 232 -11.25 -15.62 -2.22
N VAL A 233 -11.89 -15.85 -1.07
CA VAL A 233 -11.64 -15.07 0.14
C VAL A 233 -10.22 -15.27 0.62
N SER A 234 -9.71 -16.50 0.62
CA SER A 234 -8.33 -16.78 1.01
C SER A 234 -7.33 -16.02 0.15
N ASN A 235 -7.53 -15.98 -1.17
CA ASN A 235 -6.68 -15.22 -2.09
C ASN A 235 -6.78 -13.72 -1.84
N ALA A 236 -8.00 -13.18 -1.69
CA ALA A 236 -8.20 -11.76 -1.45
C ALA A 236 -7.63 -11.29 -0.09
N VAL A 237 -7.70 -12.14 0.93
CA VAL A 237 -7.07 -11.89 2.24
C VAL A 237 -5.55 -11.89 2.12
N ALA A 238 -4.98 -12.85 1.39
CA ALA A 238 -3.55 -12.90 1.12
C ALA A 238 -3.07 -11.70 0.28
N ASP A 239 -3.93 -11.17 -0.60
CA ASP A 239 -3.66 -9.94 -1.33
C ASP A 239 -3.64 -8.74 -0.37
N ILE A 240 -4.75 -8.43 0.31
CA ILE A 240 -4.85 -7.26 1.21
C ILE A 240 -3.75 -7.25 2.26
N TRP A 241 -3.38 -8.44 2.71
CA TRP A 241 -2.27 -8.62 3.62
C TRP A 241 -0.99 -7.98 3.15
N SER A 242 -0.59 -8.18 1.89
CA SER A 242 0.63 -7.56 1.38
C SER A 242 0.51 -6.04 1.30
N GLU A 243 -0.66 -5.50 0.96
CA GLU A 243 -0.86 -4.04 0.93
C GLU A 243 -0.78 -3.46 2.34
N TYR A 244 -1.41 -4.12 3.30
CA TYR A 244 -1.37 -3.73 4.70
C TYR A 244 0.05 -3.81 5.29
N CYS A 245 0.81 -4.84 4.91
CA CYS A 245 2.22 -4.95 5.26
C CYS A 245 3.06 -3.78 4.74
N MET A 246 2.65 -3.09 3.68
CA MET A 246 3.36 -1.91 3.21
C MET A 246 2.94 -0.62 3.91
N LEU A 247 1.72 -0.53 4.43
CA LEU A 247 1.22 0.68 5.11
C LEU A 247 2.08 1.05 6.32
N VAL A 248 2.23 0.14 7.28
CA VAL A 248 2.89 0.46 8.56
C VAL A 248 4.35 0.87 8.36
N PRO A 249 5.16 0.15 7.55
CA PRO A 249 6.49 0.63 7.20
C PRO A 249 6.46 1.93 6.37
N ALA A 250 5.45 2.17 5.53
CA ALA A 250 5.37 3.42 4.76
C ALA A 250 5.16 4.59 5.71
N ALA A 251 4.23 4.47 6.66
CA ALA A 251 4.04 5.43 7.72
C ALA A 251 5.34 5.61 8.52
N ALA A 252 5.99 4.53 8.96
CA ALA A 252 7.25 4.60 9.70
C ALA A 252 8.37 5.32 8.93
N MET A 253 8.50 5.04 7.62
CA MET A 253 9.45 5.70 6.74
C MET A 253 9.15 7.18 6.56
N MET A 254 7.88 7.55 6.47
CA MET A 254 7.47 8.96 6.38
C MET A 254 7.71 9.71 7.70
N ASN A 255 7.64 9.04 8.85
CA ASN A 255 8.06 9.60 10.15
C ASN A 255 9.59 9.74 10.24
N ALA A 256 10.33 8.81 9.64
CA ALA A 256 11.79 8.86 9.54
C ALA A 256 12.21 9.80 8.40
N ARG A 257 12.12 11.13 8.60
CA ARG A 257 12.34 12.16 7.56
C ARG A 257 13.61 12.00 6.69
N GLN A 258 14.64 11.32 7.17
CA GLN A 258 15.87 11.03 6.44
C GLN A 258 15.84 9.76 5.58
N ALA A 259 14.82 8.91 5.73
CA ALA A 259 14.67 7.63 5.05
C ALA A 259 14.35 7.81 3.56
N VAL A 260 13.42 8.72 3.30
CA VAL A 260 12.87 8.98 1.98
C VAL A 260 13.07 10.44 1.60
N ARG A 261 13.15 10.69 0.29
CA ARG A 261 13.06 12.01 -0.29
C ARG A 261 11.79 12.07 -1.12
N THR A 262 11.15 13.22 -1.09
CA THR A 262 9.90 13.47 -1.79
C THR A 262 10.10 14.60 -2.78
N ALA A 263 9.75 14.37 -4.04
CA ALA A 263 9.90 15.34 -5.11
C ALA A 263 8.56 15.59 -5.81
N PRO A 264 8.06 16.84 -5.90
CA PRO A 264 6.87 17.14 -6.68
C PRO A 264 7.13 16.89 -8.16
N VAL A 265 6.11 16.41 -8.88
CA VAL A 265 6.17 16.24 -10.33
C VAL A 265 5.37 17.34 -11.00
N ASP A 266 6.06 18.22 -11.73
CA ASP A 266 5.42 19.27 -12.52
C ASP A 266 4.67 18.70 -13.73
N ARG A 267 3.34 18.85 -13.72
CA ARG A 267 2.45 18.46 -14.82
C ARG A 267 1.91 19.64 -15.61
N THR A 268 2.37 20.87 -15.37
CA THR A 268 1.81 22.10 -15.96
C THR A 268 1.74 22.04 -17.48
N ARG A 269 2.87 21.68 -18.14
CA ARG A 269 2.92 21.57 -19.60
C ARG A 269 1.99 20.47 -20.13
N LEU A 270 1.95 19.32 -19.46
CA LEU A 270 1.11 18.19 -19.84
C LEU A 270 -0.38 18.53 -19.70
N ASN A 271 -0.77 19.14 -18.59
CA ASN A 271 -2.14 19.56 -18.31
C ASN A 271 -2.60 20.65 -19.27
N LYS A 272 -1.75 21.63 -19.60
CA LYS A 272 -2.04 22.63 -20.64
C LYS A 272 -2.33 21.98 -22.01
N ALA A 273 -1.55 20.97 -22.39
CA ALA A 273 -1.79 20.22 -23.62
C ALA A 273 -3.09 19.42 -23.57
N ARG A 274 -3.40 18.77 -22.44
CA ARG A 274 -4.65 18.01 -22.26
C ARG A 274 -5.88 18.90 -22.34
N LEU A 275 -5.86 20.06 -21.69
CA LEU A 275 -6.93 21.06 -21.75
C LEU A 275 -7.15 21.54 -23.19
N LYS A 276 -6.08 21.83 -23.94
CA LYS A 276 -6.17 22.19 -25.37
C LYS A 276 -6.84 21.08 -26.21
N SER A 277 -6.69 19.82 -25.82
CA SER A 277 -7.30 18.66 -26.47
C SER A 277 -8.66 18.26 -25.88
N GLY A 278 -9.28 19.09 -25.03
CA GLY A 278 -10.59 18.80 -24.42
C GLY A 278 -10.57 17.66 -23.39
N ARG A 279 -9.39 17.28 -22.87
CA ARG A 279 -9.22 16.25 -21.85
C ARG A 279 -9.04 16.88 -20.48
N SER A 280 -9.63 16.28 -19.45
CA SER A 280 -9.46 16.72 -18.06
C SER A 280 -7.97 16.73 -17.64
N PRO A 281 -7.53 17.72 -16.84
CA PRO A 281 -6.18 17.74 -16.31
C PRO A 281 -5.92 16.51 -15.42
N LEU A 282 -4.67 16.08 -15.35
CA LEU A 282 -4.22 15.03 -14.44
C LEU A 282 -3.88 15.64 -13.07
N LEU A 283 -3.96 14.84 -12.02
CA LEU A 283 -3.65 15.26 -10.66
C LEU A 283 -2.14 15.45 -10.47
N ASP A 284 -1.72 16.48 -9.73
CA ASP A 284 -0.32 16.61 -9.30
C ASP A 284 0.03 15.54 -8.28
N HIS A 285 1.29 15.15 -8.18
CA HIS A 285 1.71 14.13 -7.23
C HIS A 285 3.17 14.32 -6.85
N GLN A 286 3.58 13.56 -5.84
CA GLN A 286 4.94 13.53 -5.36
C GLN A 286 5.50 12.12 -5.57
N VAL A 287 6.74 12.03 -6.06
CA VAL A 287 7.47 10.76 -6.12
C VAL A 287 8.27 10.62 -4.83
N VAL A 288 8.05 9.52 -4.13
CA VAL A 288 8.78 9.15 -2.92
C VAL A 288 9.84 8.14 -3.32
N SER A 289 11.10 8.45 -3.04
CA SER A 289 12.24 7.56 -3.31
C SER A 289 13.14 7.44 -2.10
N MET A 290 13.94 6.38 -2.01
CA MET A 290 14.85 6.22 -0.89
C MET A 290 15.95 7.29 -0.93
N ASN A 291 16.30 7.82 0.23
CA ASN A 291 17.40 8.77 0.38
C ASN A 291 18.75 8.03 0.46
N VAL A 292 19.13 7.45 -0.68
CA VAL A 292 20.32 6.62 -0.87
C VAL A 292 21.46 7.48 -1.40
N SER A 293 22.66 7.36 -0.82
CA SER A 293 23.83 8.08 -1.33
C SER A 293 24.20 7.61 -2.74
N PRO A 294 24.89 8.43 -3.56
CA PRO A 294 25.38 7.99 -4.87
C PRO A 294 26.22 6.72 -4.81
N GLU A 295 27.03 6.57 -3.76
CA GLU A 295 27.89 5.40 -3.49
C GLU A 295 27.07 4.14 -3.22
N GLU A 296 26.04 4.23 -2.38
CA GLU A 296 25.13 3.11 -2.10
C GLU A 296 24.35 2.70 -3.34
N ARG A 297 23.96 3.66 -4.19
CA ARG A 297 23.31 3.37 -5.48
C ARG A 297 24.26 2.66 -6.44
N ALA A 298 25.53 3.03 -6.45
CA ALA A 298 26.56 2.35 -7.24
C ALA A 298 26.79 0.92 -6.73
N GLU A 299 26.82 0.72 -5.40
CA GLU A 299 27.02 -0.60 -4.81
C GLU A 299 25.83 -1.54 -5.08
N ARG A 300 24.58 -1.05 -4.95
CA ARG A 300 23.38 -1.81 -5.34
C ARG A 300 23.45 -2.28 -6.80
N ARG A 301 23.93 -1.43 -7.70
CA ARG A 301 24.13 -1.78 -9.12
C ARG A 301 25.20 -2.85 -9.30
N ARG A 302 26.30 -2.82 -8.54
CA ARG A 302 27.36 -3.84 -8.60
C ARG A 302 26.88 -5.21 -8.10
N VAL A 303 26.16 -5.22 -6.97
CA VAL A 303 25.57 -6.45 -6.42
C VAL A 303 24.53 -7.03 -7.39
N ALA A 304 23.66 -6.20 -7.94
CA ALA A 304 22.69 -6.62 -8.95
C ALA A 304 23.34 -7.13 -10.25
N ALA A 305 24.54 -6.63 -10.60
CA ALA A 305 25.32 -7.09 -11.75
C ALA A 305 26.13 -8.37 -11.48
N GLY A 306 25.92 -9.06 -10.36
CA GLY A 306 26.51 -10.38 -10.10
C GLY A 306 28.02 -10.37 -9.79
N GLY A 307 28.56 -9.23 -9.35
CA GLY A 307 29.98 -9.11 -8.98
C GLY A 307 30.33 -9.91 -7.73
N ALA A 308 30.83 -11.15 -7.89
CA ALA A 308 31.27 -12.01 -6.81
C ALA A 308 32.62 -11.53 -6.23
N ALA A 309 32.58 -10.81 -5.10
CA ALA A 309 33.75 -10.63 -4.24
C ALA A 309 33.74 -11.69 -3.12
N ARG A 310 34.84 -12.44 -3.00
CA ARG A 310 35.05 -13.53 -2.03
C ARG A 310 34.91 -13.07 -0.56
N PRO A 311 34.59 -14.00 0.38
CA PRO A 311 34.10 -13.65 1.70
C PRO A 311 35.24 -13.36 2.69
N ARG A 312 35.23 -12.17 3.28
CA ARG A 312 35.46 -12.06 4.73
C ARG A 312 34.11 -12.37 5.41
N ALA A 313 34.09 -12.75 6.69
CA ALA A 313 32.86 -12.93 7.45
C ALA A 313 32.17 -11.57 7.65
N THR A 314 31.62 -11.04 6.56
CA THR A 314 30.99 -9.75 6.42
C THR A 314 29.50 -9.99 6.36
N HIS A 315 28.78 -9.64 7.41
CA HIS A 315 27.33 -9.72 7.40
C HIS A 315 26.79 -8.43 6.78
N TRP A 316 26.24 -8.52 5.56
CA TRP A 316 25.50 -7.42 4.97
C TRP A 316 24.21 -7.20 5.76
N VAL A 317 24.14 -6.10 6.51
CA VAL A 317 22.92 -5.68 7.19
C VAL A 317 22.13 -4.84 6.21
N ARG A 318 20.93 -5.31 5.82
CA ARG A 318 20.01 -4.51 5.00
C ARG A 318 19.52 -3.30 5.81
N GLY A 319 19.07 -2.28 5.11
CA GLY A 319 18.52 -1.10 5.76
C GLY A 319 17.25 -1.46 6.53
N HIS A 320 17.07 -0.88 7.72
CA HIS A 320 15.94 -1.17 8.60
C HIS A 320 15.60 0.04 9.48
N LEU A 321 14.38 0.05 10.00
CA LEU A 321 13.92 1.07 10.94
C LEU A 321 14.52 0.83 12.33
N VAL A 322 14.85 1.91 13.04
CA VAL A 322 15.29 1.85 14.43
C VAL A 322 14.63 2.98 15.22
N HIS A 323 14.17 2.68 16.43
CA HIS A 323 13.59 3.66 17.34
C HIS A 323 14.63 4.07 18.40
N ARG A 324 14.83 5.37 18.61
CA ARG A 324 15.70 5.90 19.67
C ARG A 324 15.12 7.20 20.23
N GLY A 325 14.83 7.21 21.53
CA GLY A 325 14.40 8.41 22.24
C GLY A 325 13.12 9.05 21.67
N GLY A 326 12.12 8.25 21.29
CA GLY A 326 10.87 8.75 20.72
C GLY A 326 10.92 9.05 19.22
N THR A 327 12.06 8.86 18.56
CA THR A 327 12.24 9.16 17.13
C THR A 327 12.56 7.91 16.34
N ILE A 328 11.92 7.78 15.17
CA ILE A 328 12.15 6.69 14.22
C ILE A 328 13.25 7.11 13.25
N PHE A 329 14.20 6.20 13.00
CA PHE A 329 15.27 6.41 12.04
C PHE A 329 15.35 5.28 11.03
N TRP A 330 15.72 5.62 9.79
CA TRP A 330 16.19 4.62 8.84
C TRP A 330 17.69 4.39 9.04
N ARG A 331 18.05 3.20 9.49
CA ARG A 331 19.44 2.75 9.52
C ARG A 331 19.81 2.24 8.14
N ARG A 332 20.79 2.90 7.52
CA ARG A 332 21.27 2.55 6.17
C ARG A 332 21.88 1.14 6.12
N PRO A 333 21.81 0.47 4.95
CA PRO A 333 22.51 -0.79 4.75
C PRO A 333 24.01 -0.63 5.03
N HIS A 334 24.62 -1.60 5.70
CA HIS A 334 26.05 -1.57 6.01
C HIS A 334 26.61 -2.98 6.18
N ILE A 335 27.91 -3.12 5.95
CA ILE A 335 28.63 -4.36 6.26
C ILE A 335 29.00 -4.35 7.74
N ARG A 336 28.66 -5.41 8.47
CA ARG A 336 29.26 -5.73 9.77
C ARG A 336 30.41 -6.70 9.57
N MET A 337 31.57 -6.39 10.13
CA MET A 337 32.72 -7.29 10.18
C MET A 337 32.66 -8.05 11.51
N GLY A 338 32.56 -9.39 11.50
CA GLY A 338 32.68 -10.22 12.70
C GLY A 338 31.42 -10.36 13.59
N VAL A 339 31.42 -11.40 14.44
CA VAL A 339 30.46 -11.62 15.53
C VAL A 339 31.02 -10.96 16.79
N GLY A 340 30.42 -9.86 17.26
CA GLY A 340 30.78 -9.21 18.52
C GLY A 340 31.43 -7.83 18.42
N ASP A 341 31.87 -7.39 17.23
CA ASP A 341 32.43 -6.04 17.09
C ASP A 341 31.32 -4.98 16.99
N VAL A 342 31.38 -4.01 17.89
CA VAL A 342 30.47 -2.85 17.91
C VAL A 342 30.64 -2.10 16.60
N PRO A 343 29.58 -1.96 15.78
CA PRO A 343 29.72 -1.30 14.50
C PRO A 343 30.03 0.18 14.70
N VAL A 344 30.98 0.71 13.93
CA VAL A 344 31.05 2.14 13.59
C VAL A 344 29.88 2.48 12.65
N GLY A 345 28.65 2.25 13.13
CA GLY A 345 27.43 2.63 12.43
C GLY A 345 27.18 4.10 12.71
N ARG A 346 27.31 4.97 11.70
CA ARG A 346 26.85 6.36 11.80
C ARG A 346 25.34 6.35 11.99
N THR A 347 24.90 6.46 13.23
CA THR A 347 23.52 6.85 13.55
C THR A 347 23.49 8.36 13.42
N VAL A 348 22.86 8.87 12.35
CA VAL A 348 22.71 10.32 12.20
C VAL A 348 21.58 10.77 13.14
N ARG A 349 21.94 11.53 14.17
CA ARG A 349 21.00 12.18 15.08
C ARG A 349 20.50 13.45 14.39
N VAL A 350 19.20 13.58 14.19
CA VAL A 350 18.59 14.84 13.74
C VAL A 350 17.44 15.13 14.70
N HIS A 351 17.51 16.28 15.35
CA HIS A 351 16.44 16.78 16.21
C HIS A 351 15.24 17.15 15.34
N GLY A 352 14.08 16.56 15.63
CA GLY A 352 12.83 16.96 15.05
C GLY A 352 11.70 16.34 15.84
N GLN A 353 11.07 17.12 16.72
CA GLN A 353 9.72 16.78 17.13
C GLN A 353 8.84 16.81 15.88
N PRO A 354 7.89 15.87 15.72
CA PRO A 354 6.88 16.00 14.69
C PRO A 354 6.02 17.23 15.04
N GLU A 355 6.30 18.36 14.40
CA GLU A 355 5.28 19.38 14.25
C GLU A 355 4.13 18.74 13.48
N ILE A 356 3.03 18.49 14.19
CA ILE A 356 1.71 18.30 13.58
C ILE A 356 1.48 19.60 12.82
N ARG A 357 1.54 19.55 11.48
CA ARG A 357 1.18 20.71 10.67
C ARG A 357 -0.32 20.92 10.86
N PRO A 358 -0.79 22.03 11.46
CA PRO A 358 -2.16 22.44 11.21
C PRO A 358 -2.26 22.64 9.69
N GLU A 359 -3.29 22.04 9.11
CA GLU A 359 -3.84 22.20 7.76
C GLU A 359 -2.88 22.78 6.69
N VAL A 360 -2.62 21.95 5.66
CA VAL A 360 -2.10 22.45 4.38
C VAL A 360 -3.22 23.25 3.71
N ASP A 361 -3.40 24.49 4.15
CA ASP A 361 -4.41 25.41 3.60
C ASP A 361 -3.85 26.33 2.49
N ASP A 362 -2.57 26.16 2.12
CA ASP A 362 -1.95 26.88 1.00
C ASP A 362 -1.44 25.92 -0.08
N MET A 363 -2.38 25.21 -0.72
CA MET A 363 -2.21 24.94 -2.15
C MET A 363 -2.67 26.20 -2.88
N PRO A 364 -1.83 26.86 -3.70
CA PRO A 364 -2.29 28.01 -4.47
C PRO A 364 -3.48 27.56 -5.32
N ALA A 365 -4.61 28.26 -5.13
CA ALA A 365 -5.78 28.08 -5.98
C ALA A 365 -5.32 28.16 -7.46
N PRO A 366 -5.79 27.27 -8.34
CA PRO A 366 -5.50 27.40 -9.77
C PRO A 366 -6.02 28.77 -10.22
N GLY A 367 -5.10 29.59 -10.72
CA GLY A 367 -5.32 31.00 -11.03
C GLY A 367 -6.60 31.23 -11.85
N GLN A 368 -7.33 32.26 -11.43
CA GLN A 368 -8.31 32.97 -12.25
C GLN A 368 -7.66 33.58 -13.48
#